data_AF-A0A955ZQ01-F1
#
_entry.id   AF-A0A955ZQ01-F1
#
_cell.length_a   1.000
_cell.length_b   1.000
_cell.length_c   1.000
_cell.angle_alpha   90.00
_cell.angle_beta   90.00
_cell.angle_gamma   90.00
#
_symmetry.space_group_name_H-M   'P 1'
#
loop_
_entity.id
_entity.type
_entity.pdbx_description
1 polymer ?
#
loop_
_entity_poly.entity_id
_entity_poly.type
_entity_poly.pdbx_seq_one_letter_code
_entity_poly.pdbx_strand_id
1 'polypeptide(L)'
;FYAKLVVPPKEVLLPVGFDDQALVQRWLSEKKGEAVRVLVPERGGKYQLLQLAQENAAVALNEHLRVQTESSEAVEELQALLGLPQTPTRIECFDISNTMGTHSVASMVVWEQGRMKKSDYRRFRIKTVEGANDFASMHEVVKRRYGGSLATKPGKTLPEPDLVVIDGGAGQLGAAVEAMAAVGLSHVSICGLAKAKGEKDERIFLPGYKTPTILPLKSPATRLVQTIRDEAHRFAITFHRKLRGDAMIPIQHHLRSTKSSKDAL
;
A
#
# COMPACT_ATOMS: atom_id res chain seq x y z
N PHE A 1 -20.72 -7.04 0.46
CA PHE A 1 -19.63 -7.66 -0.32
C PHE A 1 -20.26 -8.31 -1.55
N TYR A 2 -20.12 -7.72 -2.74
CA TYR A 2 -20.57 -8.38 -3.97
C TYR A 2 -19.57 -9.48 -4.30
N ALA A 3 -19.92 -10.73 -4.01
CA ALA A 3 -19.24 -11.87 -4.61
C ALA A 3 -19.44 -11.75 -6.12
N LYS A 4 -18.38 -11.44 -6.87
CA LYS A 4 -18.38 -11.66 -8.32
C LYS A 4 -18.79 -13.12 -8.50
N LEU A 5 -19.95 -13.36 -9.11
CA LEU A 5 -20.42 -14.71 -9.42
C LEU A 5 -19.38 -15.36 -10.32
N VAL A 6 -18.49 -16.17 -9.73
CA VAL A 6 -17.50 -16.95 -10.46
C VAL A 6 -18.27 -18.06 -11.15
N VAL A 7 -18.41 -17.93 -12.47
CA VAL A 7 -19.00 -18.96 -13.33
C VAL A 7 -18.02 -20.13 -13.41
N PRO A 8 -18.43 -21.38 -13.08
CA PRO A 8 -17.53 -22.53 -13.12
C PRO A 8 -16.99 -22.83 -14.54
N PRO A 9 -15.74 -23.30 -14.69
CA PRO A 9 -15.21 -23.76 -15.98
C PRO A 9 -15.92 -25.04 -16.45
N LYS A 10 -15.75 -25.43 -17.73
CA LYS A 10 -16.36 -26.68 -18.28
C LYS A 10 -15.68 -27.94 -17.76
N GLU A 11 -14.41 -27.83 -17.40
CA GLU A 11 -13.63 -28.92 -16.82
C GLU A 11 -12.89 -28.41 -15.58
N VAL A 12 -12.86 -29.24 -14.54
CA VAL A 12 -12.09 -29.04 -13.32
C VAL A 12 -11.17 -30.24 -13.19
N LEU A 13 -9.86 -30.00 -13.22
CA LEU A 13 -8.85 -31.05 -13.04
C LEU A 13 -8.43 -31.08 -11.56
N LEU A 14 -8.37 -32.27 -10.98
CA LEU A 14 -8.01 -32.48 -9.58
C LEU A 14 -6.76 -33.36 -9.45
N PRO A 15 -5.90 -33.07 -8.46
CA PRO A 15 -4.73 -33.89 -8.13
C PRO A 15 -5.09 -35.23 -7.49
N VAL A 16 -6.25 -35.30 -6.82
CA VAL A 16 -6.72 -36.49 -6.11
C VAL A 16 -8.23 -36.58 -6.22
N GLY A 17 -8.76 -37.79 -6.32
CA GLY A 17 -10.18 -38.06 -6.22
C GLY A 17 -10.68 -37.95 -4.77
N PHE A 18 -11.99 -37.81 -4.61
CA PHE A 18 -12.65 -37.84 -3.30
C PHE A 18 -14.07 -38.40 -3.45
N ASP A 19 -14.63 -38.95 -2.37
CA ASP A 19 -15.86 -39.75 -2.42
C ASP A 19 -17.07 -38.98 -2.97
N ASP A 20 -17.21 -37.70 -2.61
CA ASP A 20 -18.32 -36.83 -3.03
C ASP A 20 -18.12 -36.16 -4.40
N GLN A 21 -17.18 -36.63 -5.22
CA GLN A 21 -16.86 -36.00 -6.52
C GLN A 21 -18.09 -35.88 -7.44
N ALA A 22 -18.96 -36.90 -7.45
CA ALA A 22 -20.19 -36.89 -8.25
C ALA A 22 -21.23 -35.87 -7.73
N LEU A 23 -21.28 -35.63 -6.42
CA LEU A 23 -22.14 -34.61 -5.82
C LEU A 23 -21.62 -33.21 -6.18
N VAL A 24 -20.32 -32.97 -6.03
CA VAL A 24 -19.68 -31.70 -6.39
C VAL A 24 -19.81 -31.40 -7.88
N GLN A 25 -19.64 -32.40 -8.75
CA GLN A 25 -19.80 -32.24 -10.20
C GLN A 25 -21.23 -31.79 -10.56
N ARG A 26 -22.26 -32.40 -9.95
CA ARG A 26 -23.66 -32.01 -10.15
C ARG A 26 -23.91 -30.59 -9.69
N TRP A 27 -23.46 -30.26 -8.49
CA TRP A 27 -23.59 -28.90 -7.94
C TRP A 27 -22.91 -27.82 -8.80
N LEU A 28 -21.70 -28.10 -9.32
CA LEU A 28 -21.00 -27.19 -10.24
C LEU A 28 -21.74 -27.02 -11.57
N SER A 29 -22.35 -28.10 -12.07
CA SER A 29 -23.13 -28.08 -13.31
C SER A 29 -24.41 -27.27 -13.17
N GLU A 30 -25.15 -27.47 -12.08
CA GLU A 30 -26.35 -26.68 -11.75
C GLU A 30 -26.02 -25.19 -11.61
N LYS A 31 -24.93 -24.86 -10.91
CA LYS A 31 -24.49 -23.48 -10.73
C LYS A 31 -24.09 -22.80 -12.04
N LYS A 32 -23.59 -23.57 -13.01
CA LYS A 32 -23.21 -23.08 -14.34
C LYS A 32 -24.39 -23.01 -15.31
N GLY A 33 -25.37 -23.90 -15.17
CA GLY A 33 -26.41 -24.14 -16.17
C GLY A 33 -25.97 -25.02 -17.35
N GLU A 34 -24.76 -25.58 -17.30
CA GLU A 34 -24.19 -26.49 -18.31
C GLU A 34 -23.43 -27.63 -17.63
N ALA A 35 -23.24 -28.75 -18.33
CA ALA A 35 -22.44 -29.87 -17.81
C ALA A 35 -20.98 -29.46 -17.53
N VAL A 36 -20.56 -29.64 -16.27
CA VAL A 36 -19.19 -29.50 -15.81
C VAL A 36 -18.61 -30.89 -15.56
N ARG A 37 -17.38 -31.16 -16.03
CA ARG A 37 -16.67 -32.41 -15.76
C ARG A 37 -15.61 -32.21 -14.69
N VAL A 38 -15.62 -33.03 -13.64
CA VAL A 38 -14.57 -33.09 -12.64
C VAL A 38 -13.71 -34.31 -12.93
N LEU A 39 -12.45 -34.09 -13.29
CA LEU A 39 -11.55 -35.13 -13.80
C LEU A 39 -10.32 -35.25 -12.89
N VAL A 40 -9.88 -36.49 -12.67
CA VAL A 40 -8.59 -36.80 -12.01
C VAL A 40 -7.69 -37.43 -13.08
N PRO A 41 -7.01 -36.63 -13.91
CA PRO A 41 -6.20 -37.18 -14.98
C PRO A 41 -4.96 -37.87 -14.39
N GLU A 42 -4.69 -39.11 -14.82
CA GLU A 42 -3.51 -39.86 -14.38
C GLU A 42 -2.36 -39.82 -15.38
N ARG A 43 -2.65 -39.49 -16.66
CA ARG A 43 -1.66 -39.43 -17.76
C ARG A 43 -2.10 -38.51 -18.90
N GLY A 44 -1.18 -38.21 -19.82
CA GLY A 44 -1.41 -37.40 -21.01
C GLY A 44 -1.40 -35.89 -20.75
N GLY A 45 -1.85 -35.09 -21.73
CA GLY A 45 -1.72 -33.63 -21.68
C GLY A 45 -2.44 -32.96 -20.50
N LYS A 46 -3.60 -33.48 -20.07
CA LYS A 46 -4.31 -32.96 -18.89
C LYS A 46 -3.54 -33.20 -17.58
N TYR A 47 -2.84 -34.34 -17.48
CA TYR A 47 -1.97 -34.63 -16.34
C TYR A 47 -0.75 -33.70 -16.33
N GLN A 48 -0.13 -33.45 -17.49
CA GLN A 48 0.99 -32.49 -17.60
C GLN A 48 0.57 -31.08 -17.18
N LEU A 49 -0.62 -30.62 -17.57
CA LEU A 49 -1.15 -29.31 -17.17
C LEU A 49 -1.38 -29.23 -15.65
N LEU A 50 -1.87 -30.32 -15.06
CA LEU A 50 -2.05 -30.42 -13.62
C LEU A 50 -0.72 -30.40 -12.86
N GLN A 51 0.30 -31.11 -13.36
CA GLN A 51 1.65 -31.10 -12.79
C GLN A 51 2.25 -29.69 -12.82
N LEU A 52 2.19 -28.99 -13.96
CA LEU A 52 2.65 -27.61 -14.07
C LEU A 52 1.92 -26.67 -13.09
N ALA A 53 0.61 -26.86 -12.91
CA ALA A 53 -0.16 -26.07 -11.94
C ALA A 53 0.27 -26.35 -10.49
N GLN A 54 0.58 -27.60 -10.14
CA GLN A 54 1.10 -27.98 -8.82
C GLN A 54 2.50 -27.41 -8.58
N GLU A 55 3.39 -27.49 -9.56
CA GLU A 55 4.73 -26.89 -9.49
C GLU A 55 4.64 -25.37 -9.25
N ASN A 56 3.80 -24.68 -10.03
CA ASN A 56 3.57 -23.25 -9.86
C ASN A 56 2.99 -22.92 -8.47
N ALA A 57 2.07 -23.75 -7.97
CA ALA A 57 1.51 -23.59 -6.63
C ALA A 57 2.57 -23.79 -5.52
N ALA A 58 3.44 -24.79 -5.67
CA ALA A 58 4.53 -25.05 -4.73
C ALA A 58 5.58 -23.91 -4.73
N VAL A 59 5.95 -23.41 -5.91
CA VAL A 59 6.84 -22.25 -6.04
C VAL A 59 6.22 -21.01 -5.39
N ALA A 60 4.94 -20.74 -5.66
CA ALA A 60 4.22 -19.62 -5.06
C ALA A 60 4.12 -19.74 -3.53
N LEU A 61 3.90 -20.95 -3.01
CA LEU A 61 3.86 -21.21 -1.57
C LEU A 61 5.23 -21.00 -0.91
N ASN A 62 6.30 -21.54 -1.51
CA ASN A 62 7.66 -21.37 -0.98
C ASN A 62 8.08 -19.90 -0.97
N GLU A 63 7.76 -19.14 -2.03
CA GLU A 63 8.01 -17.70 -2.05
C GLU A 63 7.20 -16.99 -0.95
N HIS A 64 5.94 -17.35 -0.76
CA HIS A 64 5.11 -16.78 0.31
C HIS A 64 5.69 -17.04 1.70
N LEU A 65 6.12 -18.27 1.97
CA LEU A 65 6.74 -18.65 3.24
C LEU A 65 8.08 -17.92 3.43
N ARG A 66 8.91 -17.81 2.39
CA ARG A 66 10.19 -17.08 2.47
C ARG A 66 9.96 -15.60 2.83
N VAL A 67 9.02 -14.94 2.15
CA VAL A 67 8.66 -13.55 2.46
C VAL A 67 8.15 -13.40 3.90
N GLN A 68 7.38 -14.36 4.41
CA GLN A 68 6.95 -14.34 5.81
C GLN A 68 8.13 -14.48 6.80
N THR A 69 9.05 -15.42 6.56
CA THR A 69 10.22 -15.61 7.43
C THR A 69 11.15 -14.40 7.41
N GLU A 70 11.52 -13.92 6.21
CA GLU A 70 12.36 -12.73 6.05
C GLU A 70 11.70 -11.48 6.67
N SER A 71 10.37 -11.39 6.56
CA SER A 71 9.61 -10.35 7.23
C SER A 71 9.67 -10.47 8.75
N SER A 72 9.58 -11.68 9.33
CA SER A 72 9.61 -11.89 10.79
C SER A 72 10.94 -11.42 11.36
N GLU A 73 12.04 -11.89 10.78
CA GLU A 73 13.39 -11.48 11.19
C GLU A 73 13.57 -9.96 11.09
N ALA A 74 13.05 -9.34 10.02
CA ALA A 74 13.13 -7.90 9.84
C ALA A 74 12.33 -7.10 10.87
N VAL A 75 11.13 -7.54 11.25
CA VAL A 75 10.33 -6.84 12.27
C VAL A 75 10.83 -7.05 13.69
N GLU A 76 11.38 -8.22 14.00
CA GLU A 76 12.02 -8.52 15.29
C GLU A 76 13.28 -7.66 15.48
N GLU A 77 14.12 -7.59 14.44
CA GLU A 77 15.29 -6.72 14.46
C GLU A 77 14.88 -5.23 14.54
N LEU A 78 13.84 -4.82 13.79
CA LEU A 78 13.33 -3.45 13.85
C LEU A 78 12.80 -3.10 15.25
N GLN A 79 12.10 -4.03 15.91
CA GLN A 79 11.65 -3.88 17.30
C GLN A 79 12.85 -3.63 18.22
N ALA A 80 13.89 -4.46 18.13
CA ALA A 80 15.08 -4.34 18.96
C ALA A 80 15.83 -3.02 18.71
N LEU A 81 16.00 -2.63 17.44
CA LEU A 81 16.69 -1.40 17.03
C LEU A 81 15.97 -0.13 17.51
N LEU A 82 14.63 -0.16 17.54
CA LEU A 82 13.82 1.00 17.92
C LEU A 82 13.35 0.96 19.37
N GLY A 83 13.59 -0.13 20.10
CA GLY A 83 13.06 -0.33 21.45
C GLY A 83 11.53 -0.35 21.49
N LEU A 84 10.88 -0.94 20.47
CA LEU A 84 9.42 -1.02 20.43
C LEU A 84 8.90 -1.98 21.50
N PRO A 85 7.73 -1.67 22.12
CA PRO A 85 7.15 -2.52 23.15
C PRO A 85 6.74 -3.91 22.63
N GLN A 86 6.39 -3.98 21.33
CA GLN A 86 6.02 -5.22 20.65
C GLN A 86 6.51 -5.20 19.21
N THR A 87 6.60 -6.39 18.61
CA THR A 87 6.94 -6.54 17.20
C THR A 87 5.86 -5.89 16.33
N PRO A 88 6.21 -4.94 15.44
CA PRO A 88 5.21 -4.19 14.67
C PRO A 88 4.57 -5.08 13.60
N THR A 89 3.25 -5.24 13.68
CA THR A 89 2.46 -5.98 12.69
C THR A 89 1.89 -5.07 11.60
N ARG A 90 1.70 -3.78 11.93
CA ARG A 90 1.22 -2.74 11.02
C ARG A 90 2.10 -1.50 11.11
N ILE A 91 2.66 -1.09 9.97
CA ILE A 91 3.51 0.09 9.83
C ILE A 91 2.86 1.07 8.84
N GLU A 92 2.67 2.32 9.25
CA GLU A 92 2.19 3.40 8.39
C GLU A 92 3.32 4.37 8.08
N CYS A 93 3.61 4.58 6.79
CA CYS A 93 4.67 5.48 6.36
C CYS A 93 4.12 6.68 5.61
N PHE A 94 4.55 7.88 5.99
CA PHE A 94 4.14 9.17 5.42
C PHE A 94 5.29 9.84 4.69
N ASP A 95 5.00 10.36 3.50
CA ASP A 95 5.90 11.17 2.68
C ASP A 95 5.20 12.48 2.27
N ILE A 96 5.91 13.60 2.34
CA ILE A 96 5.44 14.91 1.85
C ILE A 96 6.12 15.21 0.51
N SER A 97 5.30 15.35 -0.53
CA SER A 97 5.76 15.74 -1.85
C SER A 97 5.24 17.12 -2.22
N ASN A 98 6.18 18.04 -2.46
CA ASN A 98 5.89 19.39 -2.95
C ASN A 98 6.16 19.47 -4.45
N THR A 99 5.16 19.87 -5.22
CA THR A 99 5.38 20.37 -6.59
C THR A 99 5.61 21.88 -6.53
N MET A 100 6.63 22.36 -7.27
CA MET A 100 7.04 23.77 -7.39
C MET A 100 5.96 24.71 -7.96
N GLY A 101 4.79 24.85 -7.31
CA GLY A 101 3.86 25.89 -7.73
C GLY A 101 2.40 25.87 -7.32
N THR A 102 1.88 25.03 -6.39
CA THR A 102 0.59 25.34 -5.68
C THR A 102 0.00 24.22 -4.81
N HIS A 103 0.35 22.94 -5.01
CA HIS A 103 -0.35 21.84 -4.34
C HIS A 103 0.61 20.83 -3.70
N SER A 104 0.85 20.98 -2.40
CA SER A 104 1.52 19.97 -1.59
C SER A 104 0.60 18.76 -1.41
N VAL A 105 1.18 17.57 -1.56
CA VAL A 105 0.47 16.29 -1.43
C VAL A 105 1.25 15.43 -0.47
N ALA A 106 0.56 14.89 0.52
CA ALA A 106 1.12 13.82 1.33
C ALA A 106 0.63 12.47 0.84
N SER A 107 1.52 11.49 0.89
CA SER A 107 1.22 10.10 0.58
C SER A 107 1.42 9.26 1.84
N MET A 108 0.51 8.30 2.04
CA MET A 108 0.57 7.35 3.14
C MET A 108 0.44 5.95 2.57
N VAL A 109 1.43 5.12 2.86
CA VAL A 109 1.45 3.71 2.53
C VAL A 109 1.38 2.87 3.80
N VAL A 110 0.90 1.65 3.65
CA VAL A 110 0.65 0.75 4.76
C VAL A 110 1.36 -0.56 4.47
N TRP A 111 2.18 -0.99 5.41
CA TRP A 111 2.73 -2.33 5.44
C TRP A 111 2.05 -3.08 6.59
N GLU A 112 1.61 -4.32 6.33
CA GLU A 112 0.93 -5.15 7.32
C GLU A 112 1.30 -6.62 7.11
N GLN A 113 1.78 -7.27 8.18
CA GLN A 113 2.09 -8.71 8.21
C GLN A 113 2.90 -9.20 7.00
N GLY A 114 4.03 -8.57 6.72
CA GLY A 114 4.94 -9.00 5.66
C GLY A 114 4.69 -8.43 4.28
N ARG A 115 3.64 -7.62 4.08
CA ARG A 115 3.31 -7.10 2.75
C ARG A 115 2.73 -5.69 2.75
N MET A 116 2.90 -5.02 1.62
CA MET A 116 2.26 -3.74 1.36
C MET A 116 0.73 -3.89 1.19
N LYS A 117 -0.05 -3.29 2.10
CA LYS A 117 -1.51 -3.29 2.09
C LYS A 117 -2.07 -2.14 1.26
N LYS A 118 -1.97 -2.28 -0.08
CA LYS A 118 -2.35 -1.26 -1.08
C LYS A 118 -3.79 -0.73 -0.96
N SER A 119 -4.73 -1.53 -0.44
CA SER A 119 -6.11 -1.09 -0.18
C SER A 119 -6.22 0.06 0.83
N ASP A 120 -5.24 0.16 1.72
CA ASP A 120 -5.24 1.09 2.84
C ASP A 120 -4.40 2.34 2.56
N TYR A 121 -3.75 2.42 1.39
CA TYR A 121 -2.99 3.58 0.99
C TYR A 121 -3.88 4.81 0.88
N ARG A 122 -3.36 5.97 1.28
CA ARG A 122 -4.11 7.24 1.23
C ARG A 122 -3.24 8.35 0.67
N ARG A 123 -3.88 9.28 -0.03
CA ARG A 123 -3.28 10.54 -0.46
C ARG A 123 -4.06 11.67 0.17
N PHE A 124 -3.33 12.67 0.63
CA PHE A 124 -3.89 13.84 1.28
C PHE A 124 -3.45 15.06 0.51
N ARG A 125 -4.41 15.78 -0.06
CA ARG A 125 -4.17 17.14 -0.51
C ARG A 125 -4.06 18.03 0.72
N ILE A 126 -2.95 18.73 0.85
CA ILE A 126 -2.73 19.73 1.91
C ILE A 126 -3.65 20.92 1.62
N LYS A 127 -4.33 21.42 2.65
CA LYS A 127 -5.35 22.48 2.48
C LYS A 127 -5.01 23.77 3.19
N THR A 128 -4.35 23.67 4.33
CA THR A 128 -4.20 24.79 5.27
C THR A 128 -2.80 25.41 5.26
N VAL A 129 -1.89 24.85 4.47
CA VAL A 129 -0.50 25.28 4.41
C VAL A 129 -0.25 25.95 3.06
N GLU A 130 0.16 27.21 3.11
CA GLU A 130 0.61 27.97 1.95
C GLU A 130 2.13 27.81 1.76
N GLY A 131 2.57 27.56 0.53
CA GLY A 131 3.97 27.38 0.20
C GLY A 131 4.57 26.03 0.63
N ALA A 132 5.88 25.87 0.47
CA ALA A 132 6.60 24.64 0.76
C ALA A 132 6.99 24.54 2.24
N ASN A 133 5.99 24.31 3.11
CA ASN A 133 6.22 24.06 4.54
C ASN A 133 5.87 22.60 4.90
N ASP A 134 6.89 21.75 4.88
CA ASP A 134 6.75 20.31 5.10
C ASP A 134 6.33 19.96 6.53
N PHE A 135 6.77 20.75 7.52
CA PHE A 135 6.45 20.50 8.92
C PHE A 135 4.96 20.73 9.18
N ALA A 136 4.44 21.87 8.73
CA ALA A 136 3.01 22.17 8.84
C ALA A 136 2.16 21.18 8.03
N SER A 137 2.64 20.77 6.85
CA SER A 137 1.96 19.79 6.00
C SER A 137 1.88 18.42 6.67
N MET A 138 2.98 17.96 7.28
CA MET A 138 3.02 16.70 8.01
C MET A 138 2.09 16.72 9.22
N HIS A 139 2.12 17.81 10.00
CA HIS A 139 1.22 17.98 11.14
C HIS A 139 -0.27 17.93 10.70
N GLU A 140 -0.66 18.63 9.63
CA GLU A 140 -2.03 18.59 9.10
C GLU A 140 -2.47 17.16 8.74
N VAL A 141 -1.61 16.42 8.05
CA VAL A 141 -1.93 15.10 7.50
C VAL A 141 -2.09 14.05 8.59
N VAL A 142 -1.13 14.02 9.52
CA VAL A 142 -1.17 13.10 10.67
C VAL A 142 -2.43 13.37 11.49
N LYS A 143 -2.71 14.64 11.81
CA LYS A 143 -3.92 15.04 12.54
C LYS A 143 -5.20 14.64 11.80
N ARG A 144 -5.24 14.76 10.47
CA ARG A 144 -6.40 14.37 9.65
C ARG A 144 -6.58 12.86 9.52
N ARG A 145 -5.48 12.09 9.46
CA ARG A 145 -5.52 10.62 9.38
C ARG A 145 -6.07 10.00 10.66
N TYR A 146 -5.66 10.54 11.81
CA TYR A 146 -5.96 9.95 13.11
C TYR A 146 -7.12 10.64 13.85
N GLY A 147 -7.28 11.97 13.70
CA GLY A 147 -8.37 12.74 14.31
C GLY A 147 -9.50 13.15 13.36
N GLY A 148 -9.38 12.88 12.05
CA GLY A 148 -10.34 13.33 11.05
C GLY A 148 -11.51 12.36 10.77
N SER A 149 -12.21 12.60 9.67
CA SER A 149 -13.40 11.86 9.20
C SER A 149 -13.18 10.37 8.91
N LEU A 150 -11.94 9.89 8.98
CA LEU A 150 -11.62 8.47 8.86
C LEU A 150 -11.85 7.74 10.20
N ALA A 151 -11.57 8.38 11.34
CA ALA A 151 -11.67 7.77 12.68
C ALA A 151 -13.08 7.89 13.27
N THR A 152 -13.87 8.85 12.77
CA THR A 152 -15.21 9.19 13.24
C THR A 152 -16.34 8.62 12.37
N LYS A 153 -16.04 7.68 11.46
CA LYS A 153 -17.11 6.97 10.70
C LYS A 153 -17.79 5.94 11.62
N PRO A 154 -19.12 6.04 11.85
CA PRO A 154 -19.83 5.06 12.66
C PRO A 154 -19.67 3.66 12.04
N GLY A 155 -19.22 2.70 12.85
CA GLY A 155 -19.01 1.30 12.46
C GLY A 155 -17.67 0.97 11.77
N LYS A 156 -16.72 1.92 11.66
CA LYS A 156 -15.35 1.66 11.18
C LYS A 156 -14.31 2.32 12.10
N THR A 157 -13.84 1.57 13.09
CA THR A 157 -12.56 1.88 13.75
C THR A 157 -11.44 1.66 12.73
N LEU A 158 -10.58 2.66 12.53
CA LEU A 158 -9.40 2.47 11.70
C LEU A 158 -8.44 1.54 12.42
N PRO A 159 -7.77 0.63 11.71
CA PRO A 159 -6.66 -0.11 12.30
C PRO A 159 -5.61 0.90 12.76
N GLU A 160 -5.25 0.83 14.04
CA GLU A 160 -4.17 1.60 14.63
C GLU A 160 -2.83 0.98 14.20
N PRO A 161 -1.83 1.78 13.81
CA PRO A 161 -0.50 1.26 13.50
C PRO A 161 0.29 0.96 14.79
N ASP A 162 1.15 -0.05 14.72
CA ASP A 162 2.14 -0.32 15.77
C ASP A 162 3.33 0.64 15.67
N LEU A 163 3.65 1.08 14.45
CA LEU A 163 4.73 2.01 14.14
C LEU A 163 4.32 2.99 13.04
N VAL A 164 4.57 4.27 13.28
CA VAL A 164 4.48 5.33 12.27
C VAL A 164 5.88 5.73 11.82
N VAL A 165 6.11 5.75 10.51
CA VAL A 165 7.38 6.17 9.89
C VAL A 165 7.16 7.45 9.11
N ILE A 166 7.92 8.49 9.45
CA ILE A 166 7.92 9.76 8.74
C ILE A 166 9.13 9.79 7.81
N ASP A 167 8.92 9.94 6.51
CA ASP A 167 10.01 10.10 5.54
C ASP A 167 10.60 11.51 5.62
N GLY A 168 11.41 11.72 6.65
CA GLY A 168 11.94 13.01 7.02
C GLY A 168 12.80 12.97 8.28
N GLY A 169 13.60 14.01 8.44
CA GLY A 169 14.45 14.20 9.61
C GLY A 169 13.68 14.69 10.85
N ALA A 170 14.44 15.05 11.88
CA ALA A 170 13.93 15.46 13.19
C ALA A 170 12.82 16.55 13.16
N GLY A 171 12.87 17.50 12.23
CA GLY A 171 11.85 18.55 12.13
C GLY A 171 10.47 18.02 11.72
N GLN A 172 10.40 17.19 10.68
CA GLN A 172 9.13 16.57 10.25
C GLN A 172 8.62 15.57 11.30
N LEU A 173 9.54 14.83 11.93
CA LEU A 173 9.20 13.94 13.04
C LEU A 173 8.56 14.70 14.21
N GLY A 174 9.16 15.82 14.63
CA GLY A 174 8.61 16.64 15.71
C GLY A 174 7.18 17.11 15.44
N ALA A 175 6.92 17.60 14.22
CA ALA A 175 5.59 18.01 13.79
C ALA A 175 4.57 16.86 13.79
N ALA A 176 4.99 15.65 13.42
CA ALA A 176 4.15 14.46 13.48
C ALA A 176 3.86 14.00 14.92
N VAL A 177 4.85 14.07 15.81
CA VAL A 177 4.69 13.75 17.24
C VAL A 177 3.66 14.68 17.89
N GLU A 178 3.76 15.99 17.64
CA GLU A 178 2.78 16.97 18.14
C GLU A 178 1.36 16.67 17.63
N ALA A 179 1.23 16.34 16.34
CA ALA A 179 -0.05 15.99 15.74
C ALA A 179 -0.66 14.72 16.33
N MET A 180 0.15 13.69 16.62
CA MET A 180 -0.30 12.46 17.27
C MET A 180 -0.72 12.68 18.72
N ALA A 181 0.02 13.51 19.47
CA ALA A 181 -0.36 13.88 20.83
C ALA A 181 -1.70 14.63 20.85
N ALA A 182 -1.93 15.54 19.90
CA ALA A 182 -3.18 16.30 19.79
C ALA A 182 -4.44 15.45 19.51
N VAL A 183 -4.27 14.21 19.06
CA VAL A 183 -5.37 13.26 18.79
C VAL A 183 -5.40 12.09 19.77
N GLY A 184 -4.58 12.13 20.83
CA GLY A 184 -4.56 11.10 21.88
C GLY A 184 -3.80 9.82 21.54
N LEU A 185 -2.95 9.83 20.49
CA LEU A 185 -2.17 8.67 20.05
C LEU A 185 -0.70 8.75 20.48
N SER A 186 -0.40 9.38 21.61
CA SER A 186 0.98 9.50 22.13
C SER A 186 1.63 8.17 22.53
N HIS A 187 0.84 7.09 22.64
CA HIS A 187 1.30 5.74 22.97
C HIS A 187 1.79 4.95 21.75
N VAL A 188 1.42 5.36 20.54
CA VAL A 188 1.85 4.70 19.30
C VAL A 188 3.29 5.10 19.01
N SER A 189 4.12 4.11 18.66
CA SER A 189 5.53 4.35 18.34
C SER A 189 5.67 5.11 17.02
N ILE A 190 6.56 6.10 16.97
CA ILE A 190 6.83 6.90 15.77
C ILE A 190 8.32 7.14 15.60
N CYS A 191 8.81 7.07 14.36
CA CYS A 191 10.18 7.41 14.01
C CYS A 191 10.27 8.21 12.71
N GLY A 192 11.35 8.98 12.56
CA GLY A 192 11.71 9.64 11.31
C GLY A 192 12.76 8.83 10.58
N LEU A 193 12.66 8.70 9.27
CA LEU A 193 13.63 8.04 8.41
C LEU A 193 14.17 9.05 7.42
N ALA A 194 15.48 9.28 7.40
CA ALA A 194 16.09 10.17 6.41
C ALA A 194 17.43 9.63 5.92
N LYS A 195 17.75 9.97 4.66
CA LYS A 195 19.06 9.69 4.09
C LYS A 195 20.14 10.52 4.79
N ALA A 196 21.26 9.90 5.12
CA ALA A 196 22.46 10.61 5.52
C ALA A 196 22.92 11.53 4.37
N LYS A 197 23.25 12.80 4.67
CA LYS A 197 23.78 13.74 3.67
C LYS A 197 25.07 13.17 3.07
N GLY A 198 25.02 12.73 1.81
CA GLY A 198 26.17 12.27 1.04
C GLY A 198 26.51 10.78 1.13
N GLU A 199 25.75 9.99 1.89
CA GLU A 199 26.00 8.55 2.08
C GLU A 199 24.77 7.71 1.69
N LYS A 200 24.98 6.39 1.51
CA LYS A 200 23.89 5.41 1.25
C LYS A 200 23.13 5.01 2.52
N ASP A 201 23.51 5.56 3.66
CA ASP A 201 23.09 5.08 4.96
C ASP A 201 21.79 5.74 5.39
N GLU A 202 20.87 4.93 5.90
CA GLU A 202 19.62 5.40 6.46
C GLU A 202 19.82 5.76 7.93
N ARG A 203 19.21 6.87 8.35
CA ARG A 203 19.21 7.31 9.74
C ARG A 203 17.80 7.31 10.27
N ILE A 204 17.64 6.72 11.45
CA ILE A 204 16.41 6.78 12.21
C ILE A 204 16.52 7.88 13.25
N PHE A 205 15.50 8.71 13.30
CA PHE A 205 15.27 9.71 14.33
C PHE A 205 14.18 9.20 15.26
N LEU A 206 14.46 9.19 16.57
CA LEU A 206 13.51 8.82 17.60
C LEU A 206 13.08 10.06 18.39
N PRO A 207 11.79 10.18 18.77
CA PRO A 207 11.32 11.24 19.63
C PRO A 207 12.09 11.27 20.95
N GLY A 208 12.53 12.46 21.39
CA GLY A 208 13.28 12.62 22.64
C GLY A 208 14.79 12.36 22.53
N TYR A 209 15.29 11.83 21.42
CA TYR A 209 16.71 11.58 21.20
C TYR A 209 17.30 12.59 20.20
N LYS A 210 18.43 13.22 20.57
CA LYS A 210 19.12 14.20 19.71
C LYS A 210 19.96 13.53 18.62
N THR A 211 20.55 12.39 18.92
CA THR A 211 21.42 11.64 18.02
C THR A 211 20.62 10.60 17.26
N PRO A 212 20.64 10.60 15.92
CA PRO A 212 19.98 9.56 15.14
C PRO A 212 20.70 8.21 15.28
N THR A 213 19.93 7.13 15.20
CA THR A 213 20.45 5.76 15.11
C THR A 213 20.79 5.47 13.66
N ILE A 214 22.02 5.02 13.39
CA ILE A 214 22.45 4.61 12.06
C ILE A 214 22.00 3.16 11.84
N LEU A 215 21.32 2.93 10.72
CA LEU A 215 20.87 1.60 10.36
C LEU A 215 21.98 0.81 9.63
N PRO A 216 22.27 -0.44 10.03
CA PRO A 216 23.25 -1.28 9.33
C PRO A 216 22.80 -1.56 7.89
N LEU A 217 23.63 -1.25 6.88
CA LEU A 217 23.24 -1.29 5.46
C LEU A 217 22.67 -2.64 4.97
N LYS A 218 23.12 -3.74 5.57
CA LYS A 218 22.77 -5.11 5.12
C LYS A 218 21.71 -5.78 5.99
N SER A 219 21.17 -5.09 6.99
CA SER A 219 20.24 -5.75 7.89
C SER A 219 18.84 -5.93 7.28
N PRO A 220 18.14 -7.03 7.61
CA PRO A 220 16.72 -7.20 7.33
C PRO A 220 15.86 -5.98 7.70
N ALA A 221 16.04 -5.40 8.89
CA ALA A 221 15.28 -4.23 9.33
C ALA A 221 15.49 -3.00 8.42
N THR A 222 16.73 -2.73 8.01
CA THR A 222 17.06 -1.62 7.09
C THR A 222 16.37 -1.79 5.74
N ARG A 223 16.43 -3.00 5.17
CA ARG A 223 15.77 -3.31 3.90
C ARG A 223 14.25 -3.15 4.00
N LEU A 224 13.65 -3.53 5.13
CA LEU A 224 12.22 -3.35 5.37
C LEU A 224 11.82 -1.87 5.36
N VAL A 225 12.47 -1.03 6.16
CA VAL A 225 12.11 0.40 6.23
C VAL A 225 12.40 1.14 4.92
N GLN A 226 13.48 0.77 4.21
CA GLN A 226 13.76 1.28 2.86
C GLN A 226 12.65 0.90 1.88
N THR A 227 12.21 -0.36 1.87
CA THR A 227 11.14 -0.84 0.99
C THR A 227 9.84 -0.06 1.23
N ILE A 228 9.49 0.15 2.50
CA ILE A 228 8.28 0.89 2.88
C ILE A 228 8.38 2.36 2.43
N ARG A 229 9.52 3.01 2.66
CA ARG A 229 9.78 4.39 2.25
C ARG A 229 9.75 4.56 0.74
N ASP A 230 10.48 3.72 0.02
CA ASP A 230 10.59 3.79 -1.44
C ASP A 230 9.21 3.58 -2.09
N GLU A 231 8.35 2.75 -1.47
CA GLU A 231 6.95 2.61 -1.85
C GLU A 231 6.11 3.86 -1.56
N ALA A 232 6.35 4.57 -0.44
CA ALA A 232 5.73 5.87 -0.15
C ALA A 232 6.08 6.91 -1.22
N HIS A 233 7.39 7.10 -1.47
CA HIS A 233 7.88 7.96 -2.54
C HIS A 233 7.28 7.59 -3.91
N ARG A 234 7.26 6.30 -4.28
CA ARG A 234 6.66 5.83 -5.53
C ARG A 234 5.18 6.18 -5.61
N PHE A 235 4.45 6.03 -4.50
CA PHE A 235 3.03 6.31 -4.43
C PHE A 235 2.73 7.82 -4.55
N ALA A 236 3.61 8.69 -4.06
CA ALA A 236 3.57 10.13 -4.30
C ALA A 236 3.85 10.50 -5.77
N ILE A 237 4.95 10.00 -6.35
CA ILE A 237 5.36 10.32 -7.74
C ILE A 237 4.30 9.91 -8.76
N THR A 238 3.70 8.72 -8.60
CA THR A 238 2.66 8.23 -9.52
C THR A 238 1.42 9.14 -9.56
N PHE A 239 1.13 9.85 -8.47
CA PHE A 239 0.03 10.81 -8.42
C PHE A 239 0.32 12.06 -9.25
N HIS A 240 1.51 12.63 -9.08
CA HIS A 240 1.93 13.82 -9.83
C HIS A 240 2.05 13.55 -11.32
N ARG A 241 2.48 12.34 -11.72
CA ARG A 241 2.49 11.94 -13.13
C ARG A 241 1.08 11.92 -13.73
N LYS A 242 0.08 11.42 -12.98
CA LYS A 242 -1.31 11.40 -13.44
C LYS A 242 -1.90 12.82 -13.55
N LEU A 243 -1.64 13.68 -12.57
CA LEU A 243 -2.07 15.08 -12.61
C LEU A 243 -1.45 15.86 -13.77
N ARG A 244 -0.17 15.62 -14.10
CA ARG A 244 0.49 16.26 -15.25
C ARG A 244 -0.01 15.70 -16.59
N GLY A 245 -0.32 14.41 -16.67
CA GLY A 245 -0.90 13.80 -17.87
C GLY A 245 -2.31 14.33 -18.17
N ASP A 246 -3.15 14.50 -17.15
CA ASP A 246 -4.49 15.06 -17.30
C ASP A 246 -4.47 16.58 -17.55
N ALA A 247 -3.46 17.31 -17.04
CA ALA A 247 -3.28 18.74 -17.30
C ALA A 247 -2.73 19.07 -18.70
N MET A 248 -2.30 18.06 -19.47
CA MET A 248 -1.67 18.24 -20.79
C MET A 248 -2.63 18.03 -21.98
N ILE A 249 -3.94 17.96 -21.74
CA ILE A 249 -4.96 18.07 -22.79
C ILE A 249 -5.57 19.48 -22.73
N PRO A 250 -4.98 20.49 -23.39
CA PRO A 250 -5.73 21.69 -23.72
C PRO A 250 -6.77 21.30 -24.75
N ILE A 251 -8.03 21.18 -24.33
CA ILE A 251 -9.17 21.11 -25.24
C ILE A 251 -9.23 22.46 -25.97
N GLN A 252 -8.54 22.58 -27.10
CA GLN A 252 -8.76 23.63 -28.09
C GLN A 252 -10.12 23.36 -28.75
N HIS A 253 -11.22 23.69 -28.07
CA HIS A 253 -12.50 23.91 -28.72
C HIS A 253 -12.54 25.33 -29.30
N HIS A 254 -11.74 25.56 -30.33
CA HIS A 254 -11.98 26.67 -31.25
C HIS A 254 -11.54 26.23 -32.63
N LEU A 255 -12.50 25.75 -33.43
CA LEU A 255 -12.69 26.12 -34.83
C LEU A 255 -13.78 25.25 -35.48
N ARG A 256 -14.67 25.96 -36.21
CA ARG A 256 -15.58 25.53 -37.29
C ARG A 256 -17.08 25.46 -36.94
N SER A 257 -17.72 26.62 -37.06
CA SER A 257 -18.96 26.72 -37.84
C SER A 257 -18.69 27.65 -39.02
N THR A 258 -18.66 27.07 -40.22
CA THR A 258 -18.58 27.79 -41.49
C THR A 258 -19.98 28.07 -42.01
N LYS A 259 -20.23 29.36 -42.29
CA LYS A 259 -21.00 29.94 -43.40
C LYS A 259 -22.44 29.47 -43.71
N SER A 260 -23.28 30.49 -43.81
CA SER A 260 -24.26 30.78 -44.88
C SER A 260 -25.71 30.38 -44.64
N SER A 261 -26.55 31.39 -44.43
CA SER A 261 -27.75 31.60 -45.25
C SER A 261 -28.04 33.10 -45.33
N LYS A 262 -28.17 33.56 -46.58
CA LYS A 262 -28.68 34.86 -47.01
C LYS A 262 -30.20 34.92 -46.85
N ASP A 263 -30.71 36.16 -46.96
CA ASP A 263 -32.08 36.57 -47.34
C ASP A 263 -33.16 36.53 -46.25
N ALA A 264 -33.50 37.72 -45.72
CA ALA A 264 -34.82 38.34 -45.87
C ALA A 264 -34.94 39.64 -45.03
N LEU A 265 -35.27 40.73 -45.76
CA LEU A 265 -35.75 42.06 -45.33
C LEU A 265 -34.74 43.07 -44.76
#